data_AF-A0A5N8HJJ8-F1
#
_entry.id   AF-A0A5N8HJJ8-F1
#
_cell.length_a   1.000
_cell.length_b   1.000
_cell.length_c   1.000
_cell.angle_alpha   90.00
_cell.angle_beta   90.00
_cell.angle_gamma   90.00
#
_symmetry.space_group_name_H-M   'P 1'
#
loop_
_entity.id
_entity.type
_entity.pdbx_description
1 polymer ?
#
loop_
_entity_poly.entity_id
_entity_poly.type
_entity_poly.pdbx_seq_one_letter_code
_entity_poly.pdbx_strand_id
1 'polypeptide(L)'
;MRNPTLLQCFHWYYPEGGKLWPELAERADGFNDIGINMVWLPPAYKGASGGYSVGYDSYDLFDLGEFDQKGSIPTKYGDKAQLLAAIDALKRNDIAVLLDVVVNHKMGADEKEAIRVQRVNADDRTQIDEEIIECEGWTRYTFPA
;
A
#
# COMPACT_ATOMS: atom_id res chain seq x y z
N MET A 1 18.13 2.22 29.22
CA MET A 1 16.99 2.45 28.31
C MET A 1 17.49 2.31 26.88
N ARG A 2 16.72 1.66 26.02
CA ARG A 2 17.04 1.52 24.60
C ARG A 2 16.37 2.67 23.85
N ASN A 3 17.11 3.45 23.06
CA ASN A 3 16.54 4.56 22.29
C ASN A 3 15.65 4.02 21.16
N PRO A 4 14.50 4.64 20.87
CA PRO A 4 13.71 4.31 19.67
C PRO A 4 14.50 4.65 18.40
N THR A 5 14.63 3.68 17.50
CA THR A 5 15.30 3.81 16.21
C THR A 5 14.44 3.16 15.14
N LEU A 6 13.89 3.99 14.25
CA LEU A 6 13.01 3.59 13.16
C LEU A 6 13.81 3.37 11.87
N LEU A 7 13.51 2.29 11.15
CA LEU A 7 13.95 2.06 9.78
C LEU A 7 12.76 2.01 8.83
N GLN A 8 12.81 2.78 7.74
CA GLN A 8 11.96 2.56 6.58
C GLN A 8 12.49 1.34 5.80
N CYS A 9 11.75 0.23 5.80
CA CYS A 9 12.22 -1.06 5.29
C CYS A 9 11.96 -1.27 3.78
N PHE A 10 11.83 -0.19 3.02
CA PHE A 10 11.57 -0.26 1.59
C PHE A 10 12.10 0.97 0.87
N HIS A 11 12.25 0.87 -0.44
CA HIS A 11 12.53 2.01 -1.32
C HIS A 11 11.75 1.86 -2.63
N TRP A 12 11.65 2.95 -3.40
CA TRP A 12 10.84 3.00 -4.63
C TRP A 12 11.19 1.88 -5.63
N TYR A 13 12.50 1.69 -5.86
CA TYR A 13 13.05 0.71 -6.80
C TYR A 13 13.21 -0.71 -6.22
N TYR A 14 12.53 -1.06 -5.12
CA TYR A 14 12.62 -2.41 -4.55
C TYR A 14 12.21 -3.43 -5.62
N PRO A 15 12.93 -4.56 -5.76
CA PRO A 15 12.62 -5.55 -6.79
C PRO A 15 11.22 -6.11 -6.63
N GLU A 16 10.63 -6.50 -7.75
CA GLU A 16 9.35 -7.22 -7.78
C GLU A 16 9.52 -8.68 -7.33
N GLY A 17 8.40 -9.41 -7.28
CA GLY A 17 8.40 -10.85 -7.03
C GLY A 17 8.22 -11.24 -5.57
N GLY A 18 7.66 -10.37 -4.73
CA GLY A 18 7.20 -10.75 -3.40
C GLY A 18 8.30 -11.05 -2.39
N LYS A 19 9.45 -10.40 -2.52
CA LYS A 19 10.66 -10.74 -1.75
C LYS A 19 10.81 -10.02 -0.41
N LEU A 20 10.12 -8.90 -0.23
CA LEU A 20 10.32 -8.06 0.95
C LEU A 20 9.89 -8.76 2.25
N TRP A 21 8.72 -9.42 2.26
CA TRP A 21 8.26 -10.08 3.49
C TRP A 21 9.19 -11.24 3.91
N PRO A 22 9.60 -12.17 3.02
CA PRO A 22 10.62 -13.17 3.36
C PRO A 22 11.95 -12.57 3.85
N GLU A 23 12.46 -11.54 3.18
CA GLU A 23 13.72 -10.90 3.58
C GLU A 23 13.64 -10.25 4.97
N LEU A 24 12.49 -9.66 5.31
CA LEU A 24 12.27 -9.12 6.66
C LEU A 24 12.21 -10.20 7.72
N ALA A 25 11.58 -11.33 7.43
CA ALA A 25 11.54 -12.47 8.35
C ALA A 25 12.96 -13.02 8.62
N GLU A 26 13.80 -13.11 7.59
CA GLU A 26 15.19 -13.57 7.71
C GLU A 26 16.09 -12.59 8.47
N ARG A 27 15.86 -11.28 8.33
CA ARG A 27 16.72 -10.24 8.91
C ARG A 27 16.29 -9.76 10.30
N ALA A 28 15.11 -10.15 10.77
CA ALA A 28 14.52 -9.65 12.02
C ALA A 28 15.48 -9.76 13.22
N ASP A 29 16.20 -10.87 13.34
CA ASP A 29 17.13 -11.13 14.45
C ASP A 29 18.30 -10.12 14.48
N GLY A 30 18.79 -9.70 13.31
CA GLY A 30 19.96 -8.82 13.19
C GLY A 30 19.67 -7.32 13.35
N PHE A 31 18.41 -6.89 13.27
CA PHE A 31 18.05 -5.47 13.42
C PHE A 31 18.36 -4.93 14.81
N ASN A 32 18.18 -5.77 15.82
CA ASN A 32 18.49 -5.39 17.18
C ASN A 32 19.97 -5.10 17.40
N ASP A 33 20.85 -5.88 16.79
CA ASP A 33 22.31 -5.76 16.92
C ASP A 33 22.83 -4.40 16.40
N ILE A 34 22.12 -3.83 15.44
CA ILE A 34 22.42 -2.49 14.88
C ILE A 34 21.55 -1.38 15.47
N GLY A 35 20.79 -1.68 16.53
CA GLY A 35 20.03 -0.70 17.30
C GLY A 35 18.65 -0.33 16.76
N ILE A 36 18.16 -1.00 15.71
CA ILE A 36 16.81 -0.82 15.16
C ILE A 36 15.81 -1.58 16.03
N ASN A 37 14.72 -0.91 16.42
CA ASN A 37 13.64 -1.50 17.22
C ASN A 37 12.24 -1.07 16.74
N MET A 38 12.16 -0.37 15.62
CA MET A 38 10.91 -0.05 14.94
C MET A 38 11.13 -0.14 13.44
N VAL A 39 10.16 -0.66 12.69
CA VAL A 39 10.19 -0.71 11.24
C VAL A 39 8.92 -0.11 10.65
N TRP A 40 9.07 0.69 9.61
CA TRP A 40 7.99 1.16 8.75
C TRP A 40 7.98 0.34 7.47
N LEU A 41 6.89 -0.41 7.29
CA LEU A 41 6.64 -1.25 6.14
C LEU A 41 5.81 -0.49 5.09
N PRO A 42 5.99 -0.76 3.79
CA PRO A 42 5.20 -0.13 2.74
C PRO A 42 3.72 -0.55 2.84
N PRO A 43 2.81 0.11 2.09
CA PRO A 43 1.41 -0.33 2.00
C PRO A 43 1.33 -1.79 1.59
N ALA A 44 0.67 -2.60 2.42
CA ALA A 44 0.64 -4.06 2.28
C ALA A 44 -0.59 -4.58 1.53
N TYR A 45 -1.50 -3.69 1.15
CA TYR A 45 -2.73 -4.00 0.44
C TYR A 45 -2.59 -3.82 -1.08
N LYS A 46 -3.50 -4.43 -1.85
CA LYS A 46 -3.49 -4.43 -3.31
C LYS A 46 -3.61 -3.02 -3.88
N GLY A 47 -2.65 -2.65 -4.72
CA GLY A 47 -2.68 -1.42 -5.52
C GLY A 47 -3.27 -1.64 -6.92
N ALA A 48 -3.61 -0.54 -7.59
CA ALA A 48 -4.20 -0.54 -8.94
C ALA A 48 -3.29 -1.23 -9.98
N SER A 49 -1.98 -1.12 -9.81
CA SER A 49 -0.97 -1.77 -10.66
C SER A 49 -0.64 -3.21 -10.24
N GLY A 50 -1.43 -3.82 -9.34
CA GLY A 50 -1.24 -5.21 -8.90
C GLY A 50 0.14 -5.46 -8.28
N GLY A 51 0.80 -6.54 -8.70
CA GLY A 51 2.13 -6.95 -8.22
C GLY A 51 3.28 -5.98 -8.54
N TYR A 52 3.02 -4.92 -9.32
CA TYR A 52 3.99 -3.88 -9.66
C TYR A 52 3.84 -2.61 -8.82
N SER A 53 2.74 -2.50 -8.08
CA SER A 53 2.40 -1.34 -7.25
C SER A 53 3.40 -1.15 -6.10
N VAL A 54 3.87 0.09 -5.91
CA VAL A 54 4.61 0.50 -4.69
C VAL A 54 3.66 0.67 -3.48
N GLY A 55 2.34 0.68 -3.71
CA GLY A 55 1.29 0.67 -2.69
C GLY A 55 0.46 1.95 -2.61
N TYR A 56 0.98 3.08 -3.12
CA TYR A 56 0.32 4.39 -3.03
C TYR A 56 -0.82 4.59 -4.04
N ASP A 57 -0.91 3.78 -5.09
CA ASP A 57 -2.07 3.70 -5.99
C ASP A 57 -3.13 2.73 -5.42
N SER A 58 -3.55 2.97 -4.17
CA SER A 58 -4.35 2.02 -3.40
C SER A 58 -5.64 1.61 -4.11
N TYR A 59 -5.85 0.30 -4.23
CA TYR A 59 -7.06 -0.29 -4.79
C TYR A 59 -7.90 -0.91 -3.66
N ASP A 60 -7.53 -2.07 -3.12
CA ASP A 60 -8.35 -2.77 -2.12
C ASP A 60 -7.62 -2.90 -0.80
N LEU A 61 -8.06 -2.13 0.21
CA LEU A 61 -7.45 -2.08 1.54
C LEU A 61 -7.55 -3.42 2.30
N PHE A 62 -8.47 -4.31 1.90
CA PHE A 62 -8.68 -5.59 2.55
C PHE A 62 -7.90 -6.73 1.90
N ASP A 63 -7.44 -6.54 0.65
CA ASP A 63 -6.63 -7.52 -0.06
C ASP A 63 -5.15 -7.34 0.28
N LEU A 64 -4.68 -8.02 1.31
CA LEU A 64 -3.26 -8.01 1.74
C LEU A 64 -2.36 -8.91 0.87
N GLY A 65 -2.70 -9.06 -0.42
CA GLY A 65 -2.10 -10.05 -1.31
C GLY A 65 -2.69 -11.45 -1.10
N GLU A 66 -4.02 -11.52 -0.97
CA GLU A 66 -4.80 -12.74 -0.67
C GLU A 66 -5.71 -13.13 -1.84
N PHE A 67 -6.20 -12.16 -2.61
CA PHE A 67 -7.16 -12.37 -3.68
C PHE A 67 -6.54 -12.13 -5.07
N ASP A 68 -7.01 -12.85 -6.09
CA ASP A 68 -6.58 -12.63 -7.47
C ASP A 68 -7.26 -11.37 -8.05
N GLN A 69 -6.64 -10.23 -7.78
CA GLN A 69 -7.11 -8.90 -8.19
C GLN A 69 -5.99 -8.14 -8.86
N LYS A 70 -6.33 -7.35 -9.89
CA LYS A 70 -5.38 -6.54 -10.66
C LYS A 70 -4.22 -7.35 -11.26
N GLY A 71 -4.51 -8.59 -11.65
CA GLY A 71 -3.58 -9.47 -12.35
C GLY A 71 -2.52 -10.12 -11.46
N SER A 72 -2.70 -10.10 -10.14
CA SER A 72 -1.83 -10.84 -9.22
C SER A 72 -2.56 -11.21 -7.92
N ILE A 73 -2.17 -12.35 -7.33
CA ILE A 73 -2.48 -12.66 -5.93
C ILE A 73 -1.58 -11.83 -5.00
N PRO A 74 -0.23 -12.01 -5.01
CA PRO A 74 0.63 -11.25 -4.12
C PRO A 74 0.66 -9.76 -4.50
N THR A 75 0.96 -8.93 -3.51
CA THR A 75 1.42 -7.56 -3.74
C THR A 75 2.86 -7.59 -4.28
N LYS A 76 3.43 -6.41 -4.58
CA LYS A 76 4.86 -6.29 -4.91
C LYS A 76 5.77 -6.92 -3.86
N TYR A 77 5.33 -6.89 -2.59
CA TYR A 77 6.14 -7.23 -1.42
C TYR A 77 5.95 -8.66 -0.93
N GLY A 78 4.84 -9.31 -1.31
CA GLY A 78 4.53 -10.70 -1.02
C GLY A 78 3.03 -10.92 -0.79
N ASP A 79 2.67 -12.14 -0.39
CA ASP A 79 1.31 -12.51 0.01
C ASP A 79 1.04 -12.25 1.50
N LYS A 80 -0.23 -12.39 1.90
CA LYS A 80 -0.68 -12.19 3.29
C LYS A 80 0.01 -13.12 4.28
N ALA A 81 0.28 -14.37 3.90
CA ALA A 81 0.91 -15.34 4.79
C ALA A 81 2.36 -14.95 5.08
N GLN A 82 3.09 -14.52 4.06
CA GLN A 82 4.45 -14.00 4.18
C GLN A 82 4.49 -12.71 5.02
N LEU A 83 3.54 -11.79 4.83
CA LEU A 83 3.42 -10.57 5.64
C LEU A 83 3.27 -10.92 7.14
N LEU A 84 2.36 -11.84 7.47
CA LEU A 84 2.14 -12.26 8.85
C LEU A 84 3.38 -12.93 9.45
N ALA A 85 4.06 -13.79 8.67
CA ALA A 85 5.30 -14.42 9.10
C ALA A 85 6.42 -13.40 9.38
N ALA A 86 6.55 -12.35 8.55
CA ALA A 86 7.49 -11.27 8.77
C ALA A 86 7.17 -10.47 10.04
N ILE A 87 5.89 -10.11 10.23
CA ILE A 87 5.42 -9.40 11.44
C ILE A 87 5.70 -10.22 12.69
N ASP A 88 5.45 -11.53 12.67
CA ASP A 88 5.71 -12.41 13.81
C ASP A 88 7.21 -12.52 14.11
N ALA A 89 8.06 -12.62 13.10
CA ALA A 89 9.51 -12.60 13.28
C ALA A 89 10.02 -11.30 13.90
N LEU A 90 9.51 -10.15 13.45
CA LEU A 90 9.83 -8.83 14.00
C LEU A 90 9.38 -8.71 15.46
N LYS A 91 8.16 -9.14 15.77
CA LYS A 91 7.60 -9.12 17.13
C LYS A 91 8.35 -10.02 18.11
N ARG A 92 8.79 -11.21 17.67
CA ARG A 92 9.65 -12.10 18.49
C ARG A 92 10.98 -11.47 18.88
N ASN A 93 11.41 -10.46 18.12
CA ASN A 93 12.62 -9.69 18.37
C ASN A 93 12.33 -8.34 19.05
N ASP A 94 11.15 -8.13 19.64
CA ASP A 94 10.77 -6.87 20.28
C ASP A 94 10.87 -5.64 19.33
N ILE A 95 10.63 -5.84 18.03
CA ILE A 95 10.64 -4.79 17.02
C ILE A 95 9.20 -4.35 16.74
N ALA A 96 8.91 -3.06 16.93
CA ALA A 96 7.61 -2.50 16.62
C ALA A 96 7.39 -2.41 15.10
N VAL A 97 6.19 -2.74 14.64
CA VAL A 97 5.82 -2.70 13.23
C VAL A 97 4.83 -1.57 12.98
N LEU A 98 5.17 -0.68 12.04
CA LEU A 98 4.32 0.39 11.56
C LEU A 98 3.94 0.07 10.10
N LEU A 99 2.64 -0.07 9.85
CA LEU A 99 2.11 -0.26 8.50
C LEU A 99 1.72 1.10 7.92
N ASP A 100 2.01 1.29 6.64
CA ASP A 100 1.61 2.49 5.90
C ASP A 100 0.09 2.53 5.64
N VAL A 101 -0.50 3.72 5.77
CA VAL A 101 -1.95 3.96 5.67
C VAL A 101 -2.22 5.05 4.63
N VAL A 102 -2.70 4.63 3.46
CA VAL A 102 -3.00 5.47 2.31
C VAL A 102 -4.51 5.56 2.17
N VAL A 103 -5.08 6.65 2.67
CA VAL A 103 -6.54 6.87 2.74
C VAL A 103 -6.98 8.19 2.08
N ASN A 104 -6.07 8.89 1.41
CA ASN A 104 -6.39 10.13 0.70
C ASN A 104 -7.24 9.87 -0.55
N HIS A 105 -6.95 8.80 -1.28
CA HIS A 105 -7.54 8.52 -2.59
C HIS A 105 -7.60 7.00 -2.83
N LYS A 106 -8.29 6.62 -3.90
CA LYS A 106 -8.33 5.25 -4.42
C LYS A 106 -8.15 5.28 -5.92
N MET A 107 -7.41 4.31 -6.46
CA MET A 107 -7.11 4.19 -7.89
C MET A 107 -7.52 2.82 -8.43
N GLY A 108 -7.66 2.72 -9.75
CA GLY A 108 -7.96 1.46 -10.42
C GLY A 108 -9.38 0.97 -10.17
N ALA A 109 -10.38 1.86 -10.22
CA ALA A 109 -11.78 1.45 -10.15
C ALA A 109 -12.10 0.40 -11.23
N ASP A 110 -13.04 -0.49 -10.92
CA ASP A 110 -13.37 -1.63 -11.79
C ASP A 110 -14.26 -1.17 -12.95
N GLU A 111 -15.06 -0.14 -12.73
CA GLU A 111 -15.96 0.42 -13.72
C GLU A 111 -16.03 1.94 -13.60
N LYS A 112 -16.55 2.55 -14.66
CA LYS A 112 -16.87 3.96 -14.68
C LYS A 112 -18.33 4.20 -14.28
N GLU A 113 -18.62 5.38 -13.75
CA GLU A 113 -19.97 5.85 -13.51
C GLU A 113 -20.18 7.21 -14.18
N ALA A 114 -21.37 7.41 -14.74
CA ALA A 114 -21.79 8.71 -15.24
C ALA A 114 -21.98 9.67 -14.05
N ILE A 115 -21.29 10.81 -14.09
CA ILE A 115 -21.29 11.82 -13.05
C ILE A 115 -21.41 13.21 -13.64
N ARG A 116 -21.86 14.16 -12.82
CA ARG A 116 -21.86 15.59 -13.13
C ARG A 116 -20.81 16.26 -12.28
N VAL A 117 -19.90 17.00 -12.89
CA VAL A 117 -18.80 17.69 -12.21
C VAL A 117 -18.69 19.13 -12.65
N GLN A 118 -18.00 19.94 -11.86
CA GLN A 118 -17.60 21.30 -12.21
C GLN A 118 -16.07 21.35 -12.20
N ARG A 119 -15.48 22.08 -13.14
CA ARG A 119 -14.03 22.28 -13.15
C ARG A 119 -13.66 23.23 -12.00
N VAL A 120 -12.44 23.09 -11.49
CA VAL A 120 -11.86 23.98 -10.48
C VAL A 120 -10.55 24.55 -10.98
N ASN A 121 -10.19 25.74 -10.52
CA ASN A 121 -8.88 26.32 -10.79
C ASN A 121 -7.76 25.44 -10.18
N ALA A 122 -6.72 25.16 -10.95
CA ALA A 122 -5.61 24.31 -10.53
C ALA A 122 -4.69 24.97 -9.50
N ASP A 123 -4.69 26.30 -9.37
CA ASP A 123 -3.90 27.01 -8.35
C ASP A 123 -4.73 27.27 -7.08
N ASP A 124 -6.06 27.34 -7.20
CA ASP A 124 -7.00 27.54 -6.09
C ASP A 124 -8.28 26.73 -6.28
N ARG A 125 -8.36 25.57 -5.63
CA ARG A 125 -9.47 24.61 -5.81
C ARG A 125 -10.78 25.08 -5.16
N THR A 126 -10.79 26.23 -4.49
CA THR A 126 -12.03 26.84 -3.96
C THR A 126 -12.78 27.65 -5.02
N GLN A 127 -12.12 27.97 -6.14
CA GLN A 127 -12.74 28.63 -7.29
C GLN A 127 -13.33 27.56 -8.23
N ILE A 128 -14.66 27.43 -8.17
CA ILE A 128 -15.44 26.42 -8.91
C ILE A 128 -16.10 27.11 -10.12
N ASP A 129 -15.92 26.52 -11.31
CA ASP A 129 -16.57 26.97 -12.54
C ASP A 129 -18.09 26.77 -12.47
N GLU A 130 -18.88 27.70 -12.99
CA GLU A 130 -20.35 27.59 -13.01
C GLU A 130 -20.83 26.49 -13.99
N GLU A 131 -20.02 26.13 -14.99
CA GLU A 131 -20.35 25.09 -15.96
C GLU A 131 -20.37 23.69 -15.32
N ILE A 132 -21.54 23.06 -15.36
CA ILE A 132 -21.68 21.63 -15.02
C ILE A 132 -21.47 20.81 -16.29
N ILE A 133 -20.51 19.89 -16.25
CA ILE A 133 -20.22 18.95 -17.33
C ILE A 133 -20.63 17.53 -16.93
N GLU A 134 -21.19 16.79 -17.89
CA GLU A 134 -21.37 15.34 -17.76
C GLU A 134 -20.10 14.63 -18.20
N CYS A 135 -19.64 13.67 -17.40
CA CYS A 135 -18.49 12.84 -17.73
C CYS A 135 -18.61 11.45 -17.11
N GLU A 136 -17.66 10.60 -17.44
CA GLU A 136 -17.49 9.30 -16.78
C GLU A 136 -16.29 9.34 -15.83
N GLY A 137 -16.51 8.96 -14.57
CA GLY A 137 -15.47 8.88 -13.55
C GLY A 137 -15.17 7.43 -13.15
N TRP A 138 -13.91 7.12 -12.86
CA TRP A 138 -13.49 5.83 -12.28
C TRP A 138 -13.80 5.79 -10.78
N THR A 139 -15.08 5.55 -10.44
CA THR A 139 -15.59 5.63 -9.05
C THR A 139 -16.19 4.32 -8.53
N ARG A 140 -16.48 3.34 -9.39
CA ARG A 140 -17.09 2.08 -8.96
C ARG A 140 -16.04 1.02 -8.65
N TYR A 141 -16.05 0.56 -7.40
CA TYR A 141 -15.18 -0.51 -6.91
C TYR A 141 -16.03 -1.68 -6.46
N THR A 142 -15.89 -2.81 -7.14
CA THR A 142 -16.70 -4.01 -6.92
C THR A 142 -15.91 -5.13 -6.25
N PHE A 143 -14.58 -5.10 -6.34
CA PHE A 143 -13.68 -6.11 -5.75
C PHE A 143 -14.12 -7.54 -6.13
N PRO A 144 -14.10 -7.90 -7.43
CA PRO A 144 -14.86 -9.05 -7.95
C PRO A 144 -14.31 -10.44 -7.56
N ALA A 145 -13.22 -10.51 -6.81
CA ALA A 145 -12.55 -11.76 -6.44
C ALA A 145 -13.20 -12.48 -5.23
#